data_AF-A0A1C7LS05-F1
#
_entry.id   AF-A0A1C7LS05-F1
#
_cell.length_a   1.000
_cell.length_b   1.000
_cell.length_c   1.000
_cell.angle_alpha   90.00
_cell.angle_beta   90.00
_cell.angle_gamma   90.00
#
_symmetry.space_group_name_H-M   'P 1'
#
loop_
_entity.id
_entity.type
_entity.pdbx_description
1 polymer ?
#
loop_
_entity_poly.entity_id
_entity_poly.type
_entity_poly.pdbx_seq_one_letter_code
_entity_poly.pdbx_strand_id
1 'polypeptide(L)'
;MSGKVSGKSKSGKASGDATGKSQSRSAKAGLQFPVGRVHRLLKKGNYAQRVGAGAPVYLAAVLEYLAAEILELAGNAARDNKKQRIVPRHLQLAIRNDEELNKLLGDVVISQGGVVPFINPELLPSKTQKGKKDSQEFSPGVLAIDRIVATWFHALDVALVFSVMMGAINRLVKCL
;
A
#
# COMPACT_ATOMS: atom_id res chain seq x y z
N MET A 1 -27.82 64.90 22.53
CA MET A 1 -26.94 64.97 21.34
C MET A 1 -25.53 64.70 21.85
N SER A 2 -24.75 63.71 21.48
CA SER A 2 -24.59 63.03 20.19
C SER A 2 -24.09 61.60 20.43
N GLY A 3 -24.69 60.63 19.74
CA GLY A 3 -24.15 59.29 19.62
C GLY A 3 -22.93 59.27 18.71
N LYS A 4 -21.96 58.41 19.00
CA LYS A 4 -20.88 58.07 18.08
C LYS A 4 -20.88 56.56 17.86
N VAL A 5 -21.54 56.15 16.79
CA VAL A 5 -21.43 54.82 16.18
C VAL A 5 -20.17 54.81 15.35
N SER A 6 -19.26 53.88 15.62
CA SER A 6 -18.18 53.48 14.71
C SER A 6 -18.13 51.95 14.79
N GLY A 7 -18.60 51.20 13.81
CA GLY A 7 -18.25 51.30 12.40
C GLY A 7 -17.60 49.97 12.04
N LYS A 8 -18.45 48.96 11.80
CA LYS A 8 -18.08 47.58 11.47
C LYS A 8 -17.48 47.53 10.06
N SER A 9 -16.16 47.44 9.93
CA SER A 9 -15.52 47.10 8.65
C SER A 9 -15.48 45.59 8.46
N LYS A 10 -16.60 45.04 7.99
CA LYS A 10 -16.65 43.73 7.35
C LYS A 10 -15.93 43.88 6.00
N SER A 11 -14.62 43.65 5.97
CA SER A 11 -13.87 43.61 4.70
C SER A 11 -14.29 42.35 3.94
N GLY A 12 -15.32 42.50 3.11
CA GLY A 12 -15.64 41.57 2.06
C GLY A 12 -14.57 41.66 0.99
N LYS A 13 -13.86 40.55 0.76
CA LYS A 13 -13.12 40.33 -0.48
C LYS A 13 -13.81 39.20 -1.22
N ALA A 14 -14.87 39.55 -1.93
CA ALA A 14 -15.42 38.73 -3.01
C ALA A 14 -15.08 39.46 -4.31
N SER A 15 -14.19 38.86 -5.11
CA SER A 15 -14.21 38.79 -6.57
C SER A 15 -12.79 38.61 -7.11
N GLY A 16 -12.55 37.41 -7.67
CA GLY A 16 -11.37 37.04 -8.41
C GLY A 16 -11.70 35.75 -9.16
N ASP A 17 -12.61 35.89 -10.11
CA ASP A 17 -13.09 34.85 -11.00
C ASP A 17 -11.97 34.42 -11.95
N ALA A 18 -11.09 33.58 -11.43
CA ALA A 18 -10.09 32.78 -12.16
C ALA A 18 -9.56 31.65 -11.25
N THR A 19 -10.37 31.14 -10.32
CA THR A 19 -9.99 29.95 -9.54
C THR A 19 -10.09 28.74 -10.44
N GLY A 20 -9.05 28.49 -11.24
CA GLY A 20 -8.85 27.20 -11.89
C GLY A 20 -9.05 26.09 -10.87
N LYS A 21 -9.68 24.98 -11.29
CA LYS A 21 -10.04 23.85 -10.43
C LYS A 21 -8.91 23.56 -9.44
N SER A 22 -9.13 23.87 -8.16
CA SER A 22 -8.09 23.73 -7.14
C SER A 22 -7.77 22.24 -6.97
N GLN A 23 -6.65 21.82 -7.54
CA GLN A 23 -6.19 20.44 -7.41
C GLN A 23 -5.69 20.19 -5.99
N SER A 24 -6.08 19.05 -5.42
CA SER A 24 -5.59 18.63 -4.11
C SER A 24 -4.08 18.39 -4.14
N ARG A 25 -3.41 18.54 -3.00
CA ARG A 25 -1.97 18.24 -2.89
C ARG A 25 -1.65 16.77 -3.23
N SER A 26 -2.57 15.84 -2.92
CA SER A 26 -2.45 14.44 -3.33
C SER A 26 -2.51 14.28 -4.85
N ALA A 27 -3.51 14.91 -5.51
CA ALA A 27 -3.64 14.85 -6.97
C ALA A 27 -2.44 15.49 -7.68
N LYS A 28 -1.90 16.60 -7.15
CA LYS A 28 -0.67 17.22 -7.67
C LYS A 28 0.56 16.32 -7.53
N ALA A 29 0.64 15.52 -6.47
CA ALA A 29 1.73 14.58 -6.23
C ALA A 29 1.53 13.20 -6.90
N GLY A 30 0.35 12.93 -7.46
CA GLY A 30 0.02 11.61 -8.03
C GLY A 30 -0.19 10.51 -6.97
N LEU A 31 -0.54 10.88 -5.74
CA LEU A 31 -0.74 9.94 -4.63
C LEU A 31 -2.23 9.70 -4.38
N GLN A 32 -2.59 8.44 -4.08
CA GLN A 32 -3.90 8.08 -3.55
C GLN A 32 -4.04 8.49 -2.08
N PHE A 33 -2.95 8.46 -1.32
CA PHE A 33 -2.95 8.77 0.10
C PHE A 33 -3.15 10.29 0.35
N PRO A 34 -3.87 10.66 1.43
CA PRO A 34 -4.25 12.05 1.69
C PRO A 34 -3.10 12.89 2.28
N VAL A 35 -2.27 13.50 1.43
CA VAL A 35 -1.16 14.41 1.81
C VAL A 35 -1.63 15.52 2.76
N GLY A 36 -2.84 16.05 2.54
CA GLY A 36 -3.42 17.08 3.40
C GLY A 36 -3.64 16.61 4.84
N ARG A 37 -4.08 15.37 5.02
CA ARG A 37 -4.30 14.75 6.33
C ARG A 37 -2.97 14.44 7.01
N VAL A 38 -2.00 13.89 6.28
CA VAL A 38 -0.65 13.62 6.78
C VAL A 38 0.00 14.91 7.31
N HIS A 39 -0.06 16.00 6.56
CA HIS A 39 0.46 17.30 7.02
C HIS A 39 -0.18 17.76 8.34
N ARG A 40 -1.50 17.63 8.47
CA ARG A 40 -2.22 18.00 9.70
C ARG A 40 -1.80 17.12 10.88
N LEU A 41 -1.64 15.81 10.67
CA LEU A 41 -1.20 14.87 11.70
C LEU A 41 0.24 15.17 12.15
N LEU A 42 1.15 15.47 11.22
CA LEU A 42 2.52 15.86 11.56
C LEU A 42 2.57 17.12 12.42
N LYS A 43 1.73 18.12 12.14
CA LYS A 43 1.65 19.33 12.98
C LYS A 43 1.03 19.07 14.35
N LYS A 44 0.02 18.20 14.44
CA LYS A 44 -0.64 17.85 15.70
C LYS A 44 0.22 16.94 16.59
N GLY A 45 1.11 16.15 16.00
CA GLY A 45 1.95 15.18 16.70
C GLY A 45 3.15 15.76 17.44
N ASN A 46 3.35 17.09 17.41
CA ASN A 46 4.44 17.79 18.12
C ASN A 46 5.86 17.23 17.84
N TYR A 47 6.10 16.68 16.65
CA TYR A 47 7.40 16.12 16.27
C TYR A 47 8.50 17.19 16.08
N ALA A 48 8.10 18.39 15.66
CA ALA A 48 9.00 19.53 15.44
C ALA A 48 8.22 20.85 15.46
N GLN A 49 8.91 21.97 15.68
CA GLN A 49 8.29 23.31 15.68
C GLN A 49 7.71 23.71 14.31
N ARG A 50 8.35 23.26 13.21
CA ARG A 50 7.92 23.51 11.83
C ARG A 50 7.97 22.21 11.03
N VAL A 51 7.03 22.07 10.11
CA VAL A 51 6.97 20.94 9.16
C VAL A 51 7.16 21.51 7.76
N GLY A 52 8.20 21.05 7.05
CA GLY A 52 8.49 21.45 5.68
C GLY A 52 7.37 21.04 4.71
N ALA A 53 7.21 21.76 3.60
CA ALA A 53 6.12 21.52 2.66
C ALA A 53 6.20 20.15 1.95
N GLY A 54 7.42 19.64 1.71
CA GLY A 54 7.67 18.34 1.07
C GLY A 54 7.56 17.13 2.01
N ALA A 55 7.77 17.31 3.32
CA ALA A 55 7.71 16.24 4.31
C ALA A 55 6.41 15.42 4.28
N PRO A 56 5.20 16.02 4.26
CA PRO A 56 3.96 15.25 4.18
C PRO A 56 3.73 14.56 2.84
N VAL A 57 4.37 15.02 1.76
CA VAL A 57 4.28 14.36 0.45
C VAL A 57 5.13 13.10 0.48
N TYR A 58 6.38 13.22 0.93
CA TYR A 58 7.30 12.09 1.04
C TYR A 58 6.76 11.00 1.97
N LEU A 59 6.30 11.38 3.17
CA LEU A 59 5.72 10.42 4.11
C LEU A 59 4.45 9.75 3.54
N ALA A 60 3.58 10.50 2.85
CA ALA A 60 2.40 9.91 2.23
C ALA A 60 2.77 8.89 1.14
N ALA A 61 3.81 9.17 0.35
CA ALA A 61 4.31 8.24 -0.67
C ALA A 61 4.85 6.94 -0.04
N VAL A 62 5.64 7.04 1.04
CA VAL A 62 6.17 5.86 1.75
C VAL A 62 5.03 5.02 2.35
N LEU A 63 4.03 5.67 2.96
CA LEU A 63 2.87 4.97 3.51
C LEU A 63 2.02 4.29 2.42
N GLU A 64 1.88 4.94 1.26
CA GLU A 64 1.18 4.36 0.10
C GLU A 64 1.93 3.14 -0.45
N TYR A 65 3.25 3.24 -0.58
CA TYR A 65 4.11 2.15 -1.02
C TYR A 65 4.01 0.93 -0.10
N LEU A 66 4.18 1.11 1.21
CA LEU A 66 4.09 0.00 2.18
C LEU A 66 2.69 -0.64 2.20
N ALA A 67 1.64 0.17 2.06
CA ALA A 67 0.27 -0.35 1.99
C ALA A 67 0.04 -1.16 0.71
N ALA A 68 0.56 -0.70 -0.43
CA ALA A 68 0.48 -1.42 -1.69
C ALA A 68 1.20 -2.77 -1.62
N GLU A 69 2.42 -2.80 -1.08
CA GLU A 69 3.23 -4.02 -0.94
C GLU A 69 2.51 -5.08 -0.08
N ILE A 70 2.01 -4.69 1.09
CA ILE A 70 1.27 -5.60 1.98
C ILE A 70 -0.02 -6.11 1.30
N LEU A 71 -0.73 -5.24 0.57
CA LEU A 71 -1.97 -5.60 -0.11
C LEU A 71 -1.75 -6.50 -1.32
N GLU A 72 -0.66 -6.33 -2.06
CA GLU A 72 -0.25 -7.19 -3.18
C GLU A 72 0.00 -8.62 -2.68
N LEU A 73 0.87 -8.77 -1.68
CA LEU A 73 1.20 -10.07 -1.10
C LEU A 73 0.01 -10.73 -0.41
N ALA A 74 -0.80 -9.97 0.34
CA ALA A 74 -2.01 -10.50 0.97
C ALA A 74 -3.11 -10.83 -0.05
N GLY A 75 -3.16 -10.11 -1.17
CA GLY A 75 -4.03 -10.40 -2.31
C GLY A 75 -3.65 -11.73 -2.98
N ASN A 76 -2.35 -11.97 -3.18
CA ASN A 76 -1.83 -13.24 -3.68
C ASN A 76 -2.17 -14.39 -2.72
N ALA A 77 -1.93 -14.22 -1.42
CA ALA A 77 -2.31 -15.21 -0.41
C ALA A 77 -3.83 -15.48 -0.36
N ALA A 78 -4.67 -14.48 -0.64
CA ALA A 78 -6.11 -14.66 -0.74
C ALA A 78 -6.49 -15.49 -1.97
N ARG A 79 -5.87 -15.19 -3.12
CA ARG A 79 -6.07 -15.91 -4.38
C ARG A 79 -5.64 -17.36 -4.27
N ASP A 80 -4.50 -17.65 -3.64
CA ASP A 80 -4.02 -19.01 -3.39
C ASP A 80 -4.98 -19.83 -2.53
N ASN A 81 -5.63 -19.17 -1.56
CA ASN A 81 -6.68 -19.76 -0.74
C ASN A 81 -8.07 -19.78 -1.42
N LYS A 82 -8.13 -19.44 -2.72
CA LYS A 82 -9.36 -19.37 -3.53
C LYS A 82 -10.43 -18.45 -2.92
N LYS A 83 -10.00 -17.33 -2.33
CA LYS A 83 -10.86 -16.30 -1.75
C LYS A 83 -10.71 -14.98 -2.50
N GLN A 84 -11.82 -14.25 -2.64
CA GLN A 84 -11.83 -12.91 -3.26
C GLN A 84 -11.62 -11.79 -2.25
N ARG A 85 -11.73 -12.07 -0.94
CA ARG A 85 -11.61 -11.10 0.14
C ARG A 85 -10.38 -11.38 0.99
N ILE A 86 -9.59 -10.34 1.25
CA ILE A 86 -8.48 -10.39 2.20
C ILE A 86 -9.05 -10.50 3.62
N VAL A 87 -8.56 -11.47 4.39
CA VAL A 87 -8.88 -11.67 5.82
C VAL A 87 -7.58 -11.62 6.64
N PRO A 88 -7.64 -11.48 7.98
CA PRO A 88 -6.43 -11.35 8.80
C PRO A 88 -5.40 -12.48 8.62
N ARG A 89 -5.85 -13.70 8.31
CA ARG A 89 -4.97 -14.83 7.96
C ARG A 89 -4.08 -14.54 6.75
N HIS A 90 -4.62 -13.89 5.71
CA HIS A 90 -3.85 -13.58 4.51
C HIS A 90 -2.78 -12.52 4.78
N LEU A 91 -3.10 -11.52 5.62
CA LEU A 91 -2.12 -10.53 6.09
C LEU A 91 -1.00 -11.19 6.88
N GLN A 92 -1.33 -12.10 7.80
CA GLN A 92 -0.32 -12.83 8.57
C GLN A 92 0.59 -13.67 7.68
N LEU A 93 0.04 -14.41 6.71
CA LEU A 93 0.84 -15.22 5.80
C LEU A 93 1.74 -14.35 4.93
N ALA A 94 1.22 -13.25 4.38
CA ALA A 94 2.01 -12.30 3.59
C ALA A 94 3.18 -11.72 4.39
N ILE A 95 2.91 -11.19 5.59
CA ILE A 95 3.91 -10.51 6.42
C ILE A 95 4.97 -11.48 6.94
N ARG A 96 4.60 -12.69 7.35
CA ARG A 96 5.55 -13.64 7.95
C ARG A 96 6.36 -14.44 6.93
N ASN A 97 5.92 -14.52 5.68
CA ASN A 97 6.67 -15.14 4.59
C ASN A 97 7.60 -14.17 3.86
N ASP A 98 7.44 -12.87 4.06
CA ASP A 98 8.33 -11.84 3.52
C ASP A 98 9.36 -11.40 4.58
N GLU A 99 10.64 -11.40 4.22
CA GLU A 99 11.73 -11.14 5.17
C GLU A 99 11.71 -9.69 5.69
N GLU A 100 11.49 -8.73 4.80
CA GLU A 100 11.54 -7.30 5.12
C GLU A 100 10.34 -6.90 5.98
N LEU A 101 9.14 -7.36 5.62
CA LEU A 101 7.92 -7.12 6.38
C LEU A 101 7.92 -7.85 7.71
N ASN A 102 8.45 -9.09 7.78
CA ASN A 102 8.56 -9.81 9.04
C ASN A 102 9.52 -9.10 10.00
N LYS A 103 10.60 -8.47 9.48
CA LYS A 103 11.50 -7.65 10.28
C LYS A 103 10.85 -6.35 10.72
N LEU A 104 10.14 -5.66 9.82
CA LEU A 104 9.46 -4.39 10.11
C LEU A 104 8.33 -4.57 11.13
N LEU A 105 7.60 -5.69 11.08
CA LEU A 105 6.43 -5.99 11.89
C LEU A 105 6.65 -7.15 12.87
N GLY A 106 7.90 -7.38 13.28
CA GLY A 106 8.30 -8.48 14.16
C GLY A 106 7.47 -8.54 15.44
N ASP A 107 7.39 -7.40 16.13
CA ASP A 107 6.70 -7.23 17.42
C ASP A 107 5.21 -6.89 17.30
N VAL A 108 4.66 -6.88 16.08
CA VAL A 108 3.25 -6.56 15.84
C VAL A 108 2.41 -7.83 15.85
N VAL A 109 1.37 -7.85 16.68
CA VAL A 109 0.40 -8.95 16.76
C VAL A 109 -0.78 -8.69 15.83
N ILE A 110 -0.97 -9.57 14.84
CA ILE A 110 -2.12 -9.53 13.94
C ILE A 110 -3.25 -10.37 14.55
N SER A 111 -4.27 -9.69 15.06
CA SER A 111 -5.47 -10.35 15.58
C SER A 111 -6.12 -11.24 14.53
N GLN A 112 -6.50 -12.47 14.89
CA GLN A 112 -7.08 -13.47 13.97
C GLN A 112 -6.15 -13.95 12.83
N GLY A 113 -4.83 -13.70 12.93
CA GLY A 113 -3.86 -14.11 11.91
C GLY A 113 -3.39 -15.57 12.01
N GLY A 114 -3.35 -16.15 13.21
CA GLY A 114 -2.73 -17.45 13.47
C GLY A 114 -1.21 -17.43 13.22
N VAL A 115 -0.60 -18.59 12.94
CA VAL A 115 0.85 -18.72 12.67
C VAL A 115 1.12 -19.40 11.32
N VAL A 116 2.28 -19.15 10.71
CA VAL A 116 2.70 -19.88 9.51
C VAL A 116 2.87 -21.36 9.88
N PRO A 117 2.29 -22.31 9.11
CA PRO A 117 2.43 -23.72 9.42
C PRO A 117 3.88 -24.15 9.39
N PHE A 118 4.39 -24.65 10.51
CA PHE A 118 5.75 -25.15 10.64
C PHE A 118 5.78 -26.28 11.67
N ILE A 119 6.42 -27.40 11.35
CA ILE A 119 6.58 -28.55 12.24
C ILE A 119 8.07 -28.84 12.31
N ASN A 120 8.63 -28.89 13.53
CA ASN A 120 10.02 -29.28 13.74
C ASN A 120 10.26 -30.70 13.16
N PRO A 121 11.31 -30.92 12.36
CA PRO A 121 11.55 -32.21 11.71
C PRO A 121 11.61 -33.40 12.68
N GLU A 122 12.04 -33.18 13.92
CA GLU A 122 12.09 -34.18 14.99
C GLU A 122 10.71 -34.69 15.44
N LEU A 123 9.66 -33.88 15.23
CA LEU A 123 8.28 -34.24 15.57
C LEU A 123 7.60 -35.03 14.44
N LEU A 124 8.26 -35.18 13.29
CA LEU A 124 7.74 -36.00 12.22
C LEU A 124 7.94 -37.48 12.57
N PRO A 125 6.96 -38.35 12.28
CA PRO A 125 7.07 -39.77 12.57
C PRO A 125 8.34 -40.34 11.90
N SER A 126 9.17 -41.04 12.69
CA SER A 126 10.39 -41.67 12.20
C SER A 126 10.03 -42.65 11.08
N LYS A 127 10.61 -42.44 9.89
CA LYS A 127 10.39 -43.17 8.64
C LYS A 127 9.78 -44.57 8.82
N THR A 128 8.45 -44.67 8.74
CA THR A 128 7.82 -45.90 8.27
C THR A 128 7.99 -45.92 6.75
N GLN A 129 8.53 -46.99 6.18
CA GLN A 129 8.64 -47.17 4.73
C GLN A 129 7.27 -46.93 4.08
N LYS A 130 7.07 -45.77 3.46
CA LYS A 130 5.85 -45.46 2.71
C LYS A 130 6.17 -45.70 1.25
N GLY A 131 5.56 -46.75 0.70
CA GLY A 131 5.64 -47.11 -0.70
C GLY A 131 5.30 -45.93 -1.61
N LYS A 132 5.86 -45.98 -2.83
CA LYS A 132 5.63 -45.09 -3.97
C LYS A 132 4.31 -44.34 -3.85
N LYS A 133 4.38 -43.08 -3.42
CA LYS A 133 3.41 -42.09 -3.85
C LYS A 133 3.89 -41.70 -5.24
N ASP A 134 3.17 -42.17 -6.26
CA ASP A 134 3.38 -41.72 -7.62
C ASP A 134 3.41 -40.20 -7.60
N SER A 135 4.58 -39.65 -7.90
CA SER A 135 4.69 -38.35 -8.51
C SER A 135 3.76 -38.38 -9.70
N GLN A 136 2.58 -37.76 -9.57
CA GLN A 136 1.86 -37.27 -10.74
C GLN A 136 2.78 -36.24 -11.38
N GLU A 137 3.64 -36.76 -12.23
CA GLU A 137 4.19 -36.07 -13.38
C GLU A 137 2.96 -35.67 -14.20
N PHE A 138 2.51 -34.43 -14.00
CA PHE A 138 1.53 -33.82 -14.88
C PHE A 138 2.27 -33.65 -16.21
N SER A 139 1.95 -34.51 -17.17
CA SER A 139 2.58 -34.56 -18.49
C SER A 139 2.75 -33.15 -19.07
N PRO A 140 3.93 -32.81 -19.63
CA PRO A 140 4.12 -31.55 -20.35
C PRO A 140 3.47 -31.70 -21.72
N GLY A 141 2.16 -31.53 -21.77
CA GLY A 141 1.40 -31.69 -23.01
C GLY A 141 0.05 -31.02 -22.84
N VAL A 142 -0.14 -29.94 -23.60
CA VAL A 142 -1.27 -29.00 -23.55
C VAL A 142 -1.06 -27.90 -22.49
N LEU A 143 -1.22 -26.64 -22.93
CA LEU A 143 -1.02 -25.38 -22.19
C LEU A 143 0.34 -24.66 -22.35
N ALA A 144 0.93 -24.67 -23.56
CA ALA A 144 1.89 -23.64 -23.94
C ALA A 144 1.21 -22.27 -24.24
N ILE A 145 -0.11 -22.27 -24.49
CA ILE A 145 -0.86 -21.05 -24.83
C ILE A 145 -1.40 -20.34 -23.58
N ASP A 146 -1.77 -21.05 -22.52
CA ASP A 146 -2.26 -20.42 -21.28
C ASP A 146 -1.16 -19.77 -20.44
N ARG A 147 0.11 -20.20 -20.56
CA ARG A 147 1.23 -19.54 -19.88
C ARG A 147 1.64 -18.22 -20.54
N ILE A 148 1.41 -18.08 -21.85
CA ILE A 148 1.63 -16.81 -22.55
C ILE A 148 0.52 -15.83 -22.19
N VAL A 149 -0.75 -16.24 -22.14
CA VAL A 149 -1.84 -15.32 -21.74
C VAL A 149 -1.75 -14.93 -20.26
N ALA A 150 -1.36 -15.84 -19.36
CA ALA A 150 -1.22 -15.52 -17.93
C ALA A 150 0.01 -14.62 -17.62
N THR A 151 1.12 -14.78 -18.35
CA THR A 151 2.26 -13.85 -18.25
C THR A 151 1.97 -12.51 -18.94
N TRP A 152 1.16 -12.50 -20.01
CA TRP A 152 0.72 -11.26 -20.66
C TRP A 152 -0.33 -10.49 -19.85
N PHE A 153 -1.19 -11.16 -19.09
CA PHE A 153 -2.15 -10.48 -18.22
C PHE A 153 -1.52 -9.96 -16.92
N HIS A 154 -0.41 -10.55 -16.45
CA HIS A 154 0.38 -10.00 -15.34
C HIS A 154 1.41 -8.94 -15.76
N ALA A 155 1.93 -8.99 -16.99
CA ALA A 155 2.89 -8.00 -17.49
C ALA A 155 2.23 -6.64 -17.85
N LEU A 156 0.93 -6.62 -18.15
CA LEU A 156 0.22 -5.39 -18.54
C LEU A 156 -0.36 -4.58 -17.36
N ASP A 157 -0.56 -5.18 -16.19
CA ASP A 157 -1.09 -4.47 -15.02
C ASP A 157 0.04 -3.94 -14.10
N VAL A 158 1.11 -4.73 -13.91
CA VAL A 158 2.28 -4.28 -13.15
C VAL A 158 2.98 -3.14 -13.88
N ALA A 159 3.09 -3.17 -15.22
CA ALA A 159 3.70 -2.06 -15.95
C ALA A 159 2.89 -0.75 -15.85
N LEU A 160 1.56 -0.81 -15.68
CA LEU A 160 0.75 0.39 -15.50
C LEU A 160 0.89 0.96 -14.08
N VAL A 161 0.89 0.10 -13.05
CA VAL A 161 1.15 0.51 -11.67
C VAL A 161 2.60 1.00 -11.51
N PHE A 162 3.57 0.31 -12.08
CA PHE A 162 4.99 0.71 -12.06
C PHE A 162 5.23 1.96 -12.91
N SER A 163 4.54 2.16 -14.03
CA SER A 163 4.65 3.40 -14.85
C SER A 163 3.97 4.59 -14.19
N VAL A 164 2.82 4.39 -13.52
CA VAL A 164 2.16 5.44 -12.73
C VAL A 164 2.98 5.77 -11.47
N MET A 165 3.55 4.77 -10.79
CA MET A 165 4.35 4.94 -9.57
C MET A 165 5.76 5.48 -9.84
N MET A 166 6.49 4.94 -10.81
CA MET A 166 7.78 5.50 -11.27
C MET A 166 7.60 6.86 -11.95
N GLY A 167 6.46 7.09 -12.62
CA GLY A 167 6.10 8.41 -13.13
C GLY A 167 5.81 9.43 -12.03
N ALA A 168 5.27 9.01 -10.89
CA ALA A 168 5.10 9.86 -9.71
C ALA A 168 6.44 10.15 -9.01
N ILE A 169 7.32 9.16 -8.89
CA ILE A 169 8.67 9.33 -8.33
C ILE A 169 9.55 10.24 -9.22
N ASN A 170 9.55 10.06 -10.54
CA ASN A 170 10.27 10.93 -11.47
C ASN A 170 9.70 12.36 -11.55
N ARG A 171 8.40 12.55 -11.22
CA ARG A 171 7.83 13.89 -11.03
C ARG A 171 8.19 14.50 -9.67
N LEU A 172 8.35 13.69 -8.63
CA LEU A 172 8.84 14.12 -7.32
C LEU A 172 10.28 14.63 -7.38
N VAL A 173 11.15 13.97 -8.15
CA VAL A 173 12.55 14.38 -8.37
C VAL A 173 12.67 15.66 -9.20
N LYS A 174 11.69 15.98 -10.05
CA LYS A 174 11.63 17.24 -10.82
C LYS A 174 10.99 18.41 -10.07
N CYS A 175 10.45 18.18 -8.87
CA CYS A 175 9.78 19.20 -8.05
C CYS A 175 10.51 19.51 -6.72
N LEU A 176 11.67 18.88 -6.47
CA LEU A 176 12.69 19.34 -5.52
C LEU A 176 13.69 20.23 -6.26
#